data_AF-A0A3D0M5X1-F1
#
_entry.id   AF-A0A3D0M5X1-F1
#
_cell.length_a   1.000
_cell.length_b   1.000
_cell.length_c   1.000
_cell.angle_alpha   90.00
_cell.angle_beta   90.00
_cell.angle_gamma   90.00
#
_symmetry.space_group_name_H-M   'P 1'
#
loop_
_entity.id
_entity.type
_entity.pdbx_description
1 polymer ?
#
loop_
_entity_poly.entity_id
_entity_poly.type
_entity_poly.pdbx_seq_one_letter_code
_entity_poly.pdbx_strand_id
1 'polypeptide(L)'
;FEDIQQKVIQKLSAQGNIEYMHSIANLALLNMSDNAALNNSTFDVKRNAIIEMDKRGQFIPFCTKMVFLKYYTPSASNQLHFWGQQDRIAYIKAINSTLKNYQAEEISIEKEAE
;
A
#
# COMPACT_ATOMS: atom_id res chain seq x y z
N PHE A 1 -0.35 16.85 22.95
CA PHE A 1 -1.06 15.92 22.04
C PHE A 1 -0.09 14.87 21.49
N GLU A 2 1.07 15.28 20.95
CA GLU A 2 2.11 14.37 20.45
C GLU A 2 2.55 13.28 21.44
N ASP A 3 2.79 13.63 22.71
CA ASP A 3 3.17 12.64 23.73
C ASP A 3 2.14 11.52 23.92
N ILE A 4 0.85 11.86 23.88
CA ILE A 4 -0.24 10.89 24.02
C ILE A 4 -0.34 10.05 22.74
N GLN A 5 -0.25 10.69 21.59
CA GLN A 5 -0.25 10.02 20.29
C GLN A 5 0.88 9.00 20.19
N GLN A 6 2.11 9.37 20.56
CA GLN A 6 3.27 8.48 20.54
C GLN A 6 3.07 7.27 21.47
N LYS A 7 2.56 7.48 22.68
CA LYS A 7 2.26 6.39 23.62
C LYS A 7 1.19 5.43 23.08
N VAL A 8 0.17 5.95 22.40
CA VAL A 8 -0.89 5.14 21.79
C VAL A 8 -0.34 4.36 20.60
N ILE A 9 0.38 5.01 19.70
CA ILE A 9 1.03 4.37 18.54
C ILE A 9 1.95 3.25 19.01
N GLN A 10 2.80 3.50 20.00
CA GLN A 10 3.72 2.50 20.52
C GLN A 10 3.01 1.29 21.17
N LYS A 11 1.84 1.49 21.77
CA LYS A 11 1.08 0.40 22.42
C LYS A 11 0.20 -0.40 21.47
N LEU A 12 -0.30 0.23 20.40
CA LEU A 12 -1.33 -0.36 19.53
C LEU A 12 -0.80 -0.72 18.13
N SER A 13 0.34 -0.19 17.72
CA SER A 13 0.93 -0.52 16.43
C SER A 13 1.80 -1.76 16.54
N ALA A 14 1.79 -2.61 15.52
CA ALA A 14 2.79 -3.66 15.34
C ALA A 14 4.21 -3.05 15.36
N GLN A 15 5.20 -3.78 15.88
CA GLN A 15 6.59 -3.33 15.84
C GLN A 15 7.03 -3.13 14.38
N GLY A 16 7.61 -1.97 14.06
CA GLY A 16 8.00 -1.61 12.70
C GLY A 16 6.95 -0.83 11.88
N ASN A 17 5.79 -0.46 12.45
CA ASN A 17 4.72 0.24 11.72
C ASN A 17 5.13 1.60 11.11
N ILE A 18 6.04 2.31 11.79
CA ILE A 18 6.48 3.65 11.39
C ILE A 18 7.49 3.57 10.22
N GLU A 19 8.31 2.52 10.15
CA GLU A 19 9.34 2.38 9.11
C GLU A 19 8.72 2.22 7.72
N TYR A 20 7.71 1.36 7.57
CA TYR A 20 7.12 1.11 6.26
C TYR A 20 6.13 2.18 5.79
N MET A 21 5.66 3.07 6.69
CA MET A 21 4.67 4.10 6.36
C MET A 21 5.16 4.99 5.22
N HIS A 22 6.47 5.26 5.16
CA HIS A 22 7.12 6.08 4.14
C HIS A 22 7.80 5.25 3.03
N SER A 23 7.61 3.93 3.01
CA SER A 23 8.16 3.06 1.98
C SER A 23 7.37 3.13 0.67
N ILE A 24 8.02 2.76 -0.44
CA ILE A 24 7.36 2.65 -1.75
C ILE A 24 6.21 1.63 -1.77
N ALA A 25 6.19 0.68 -0.82
CA ALA A 25 5.12 -0.30 -0.67
C ALA A 25 3.79 0.32 -0.18
N ASN A 26 3.82 1.56 0.32
CA ASN A 26 2.64 2.31 0.77
C ASN A 26 2.27 3.46 -0.19
N LEU A 27 3.00 3.63 -1.30
CA LEU A 27 2.77 4.72 -2.25
C LEU A 27 1.64 4.37 -3.23
N ALA A 28 0.59 5.19 -3.25
CA ALA A 28 -0.42 5.19 -4.30
C ALA A 28 -0.11 6.33 -5.29
N LEU A 29 0.02 6.00 -6.58
CA LEU A 29 0.23 6.99 -7.63
C LEU A 29 -1.13 7.49 -8.12
N LEU A 30 -1.65 8.51 -7.46
CA LEU A 30 -2.87 9.22 -7.85
C LEU A 30 -2.56 10.70 -8.02
N ASN A 31 -3.48 11.46 -8.65
CA ASN A 31 -3.35 12.91 -8.67
C ASN A 31 -3.41 13.48 -7.24
N MET A 32 -2.93 14.71 -7.06
CA MET A 32 -2.82 15.32 -5.74
C MET A 32 -4.18 15.42 -5.02
N SER A 33 -5.24 15.80 -5.73
CA SER A 33 -6.58 15.96 -5.16
C SER A 33 -7.17 14.62 -4.68
N ASP A 34 -7.00 13.56 -5.47
CA ASP A 34 -7.53 12.23 -5.18
C ASP A 34 -6.73 11.56 -4.07
N ASN A 35 -5.39 11.67 -4.11
CA ASN A 35 -4.55 11.15 -3.04
C ASN A 35 -4.83 11.85 -1.69
N ALA A 36 -5.07 13.17 -1.71
CA ALA A 36 -5.44 13.93 -0.53
C ALA A 36 -6.83 13.53 -0.01
N ALA A 37 -7.80 13.30 -0.90
CA ALA A 37 -9.13 12.82 -0.53
C ALA A 37 -9.10 11.40 0.09
N LEU A 38 -8.13 10.58 -0.33
CA LEU A 38 -7.97 9.19 0.11
C LEU A 38 -7.03 9.02 1.32
N ASN A 39 -6.59 10.11 1.95
CA ASN A 39 -5.46 10.14 2.89
C ASN A 39 -5.58 9.14 4.08
N ASN A 40 -6.06 9.57 5.26
CA ASN A 40 -6.08 8.72 6.46
C ASN A 40 -7.26 7.72 6.52
N SER A 41 -7.93 7.48 5.40
CA SER A 41 -9.01 6.49 5.32
C SER A 41 -8.47 5.07 5.37
N THR A 42 -9.30 4.13 5.83
CA THR A 42 -9.00 2.70 5.80
C THR A 42 -8.92 2.18 4.35
N PHE A 43 -8.20 1.07 4.14
CA PHE A 43 -7.95 0.55 2.80
C PHE A 43 -9.23 0.23 2.01
N ASP A 44 -10.25 -0.32 2.67
CA ASP A 44 -11.56 -0.62 2.09
C ASP A 44 -12.30 0.63 1.57
N VAL A 45 -12.27 1.73 2.32
CA VAL A 45 -12.81 3.03 1.90
C VAL A 45 -12.07 3.53 0.66
N LYS A 46 -10.73 3.46 0.66
CA LYS A 46 -9.92 3.86 -0.49
C LYS A 46 -10.21 2.99 -1.71
N ARG A 47 -10.35 1.68 -1.52
CA ARG A 47 -10.68 0.72 -2.57
C ARG A 47 -12.02 1.05 -3.23
N ASN A 48 -13.05 1.36 -2.44
CA ASN A 48 -14.35 1.75 -2.99
C ASN A 48 -14.26 3.03 -3.82
N ALA A 49 -13.50 4.03 -3.36
CA ALA A 49 -13.29 5.25 -4.12
C ALA A 49 -12.57 4.99 -5.46
N ILE A 50 -11.52 4.16 -5.47
CA ILE A 50 -10.83 3.73 -6.70
C ILE A 50 -11.79 3.03 -7.67
N ILE A 51 -12.67 2.17 -7.16
CA ILE A 51 -13.69 1.50 -7.98
C ILE A 51 -14.66 2.51 -8.59
N GLU A 52 -15.09 3.52 -7.83
CA GLU A 52 -15.98 4.57 -8.34
C GLU A 52 -15.29 5.48 -9.37
N MET A 53 -14.01 5.80 -9.18
CA MET A 53 -13.20 6.53 -10.16
C MET A 53 -13.08 5.74 -11.47
N ASP A 54 -12.81 4.43 -11.38
CA ASP A 54 -12.69 3.52 -12.53
C ASP A 54 -14.02 3.43 -13.31
N LYS A 55 -15.15 3.28 -12.60
CA LYS A 55 -16.49 3.28 -13.20
C LYS A 55 -16.83 4.58 -13.94
N ARG A 56 -16.29 5.72 -13.50
CA ARG A 56 -16.47 7.02 -14.14
C ARG A 56 -15.54 7.25 -15.34
N GLY A 57 -14.67 6.29 -15.64
CA GLY A 57 -13.69 6.41 -16.72
C GLY A 57 -12.53 7.35 -16.39
N GLN A 58 -12.29 7.66 -15.12
CA GLN A 58 -11.11 8.42 -14.73
C GLN A 58 -9.85 7.59 -14.97
N PHE A 59 -8.78 8.24 -15.40
CA PHE A 59 -7.50 7.58 -15.56
C PHE A 59 -6.89 7.26 -14.20
N ILE A 60 -6.66 5.96 -13.95
CA ILE A 60 -5.97 5.46 -12.77
C ILE A 60 -4.72 4.73 -13.24
N PRO A 61 -3.52 5.09 -12.75
CA PRO A 61 -2.30 4.37 -13.10
C PRO A 61 -2.46 2.86 -12.87
N PHE A 62 -2.03 2.08 -13.86
CA PHE A 62 -2.32 0.65 -13.91
C PHE A 62 -1.90 -0.08 -12.64
N CYS A 63 -0.66 0.15 -12.16
CA CYS A 63 -0.16 -0.47 -10.93
C CYS A 63 -0.98 -0.08 -9.69
N THR A 64 -1.50 1.14 -9.61
CA THR A 64 -2.38 1.57 -8.52
C THR A 64 -3.71 0.83 -8.55
N LYS A 65 -4.31 0.67 -9.74
CA LYS A 65 -5.49 -0.19 -9.91
C LYS A 65 -5.20 -1.63 -9.48
N MET A 66 -4.04 -2.19 -9.85
CA MET A 66 -3.65 -3.55 -9.47
C MET A 66 -3.48 -3.73 -7.95
N VAL A 67 -2.94 -2.73 -7.25
CA VAL A 67 -2.80 -2.72 -5.78
C VAL A 67 -4.19 -2.78 -5.11
N PHE A 68 -5.09 -1.88 -5.47
CA PHE A 68 -6.42 -1.79 -4.84
C PHE A 68 -7.35 -2.95 -5.22
N LEU A 69 -7.16 -3.56 -6.39
CA LEU A 69 -7.87 -4.77 -6.82
C LEU A 69 -7.17 -6.07 -6.42
N LYS A 70 -6.04 -5.99 -5.70
CA LYS A 70 -5.32 -7.14 -5.12
C LYS A 70 -4.82 -8.14 -6.16
N TYR A 71 -4.32 -7.67 -7.30
CA TYR A 71 -3.83 -8.56 -8.36
C TYR A 71 -2.44 -9.15 -8.11
N TYR A 72 -1.65 -8.56 -7.20
CA TYR A 72 -0.33 -9.08 -6.86
C TYR A 72 -0.38 -10.22 -5.82
N THR A 73 -1.40 -10.20 -4.94
CA THR A 73 -1.51 -11.15 -3.84
C THR A 73 -2.30 -12.39 -4.26
N PRO A 74 -1.77 -13.61 -4.08
CA PRO A 74 -2.50 -14.85 -4.37
C PRO A 74 -3.82 -14.91 -3.59
N SER A 75 -4.87 -15.49 -4.19
CA SER A 75 -6.21 -15.56 -3.60
C SER A 75 -6.25 -16.21 -2.21
N ALA A 76 -5.42 -17.21 -1.96
CA ALA A 76 -5.32 -17.89 -0.65
C ALA A 76 -4.88 -16.95 0.49
N SER A 77 -4.17 -15.87 0.16
CA SER A 77 -3.61 -14.88 1.08
C SER A 77 -4.33 -13.53 1.01
N ASN A 78 -5.36 -13.42 0.17
CA ASN A 78 -5.93 -12.14 -0.22
C ASN A 78 -6.97 -11.64 0.80
N GLN A 79 -6.64 -10.56 1.51
CA GLN A 79 -7.56 -9.85 2.38
C GLN A 79 -8.07 -8.59 1.66
N LEU A 80 -9.25 -8.65 1.05
CA LEU A 80 -9.78 -7.57 0.19
C LEU A 80 -9.94 -6.22 0.89
N HIS A 81 -10.16 -6.22 2.21
CA HIS A 81 -10.42 -5.02 2.99
C HIS A 81 -9.19 -4.45 3.70
N PHE A 82 -8.03 -5.11 3.58
CA PHE A 82 -6.85 -4.76 4.37
C PHE A 82 -5.58 -4.80 3.51
N TRP A 83 -4.72 -3.79 3.61
CA TRP A 83 -3.39 -3.79 2.97
C TRP A 83 -2.34 -4.26 3.97
N GLY A 84 -2.06 -5.56 3.94
CA GLY A 84 -1.19 -6.23 4.90
C GLY A 84 0.22 -6.47 4.40
N GLN A 85 1.05 -7.05 5.27
CA GLN A 85 2.44 -7.38 4.97
C GLN A 85 2.59 -8.26 3.73
N GLN A 86 1.74 -9.29 3.58
CA GLN A 86 1.80 -10.19 2.43
C GLN A 86 1.55 -9.45 1.11
N ASP A 87 0.67 -8.44 1.12
CA ASP A 87 0.41 -7.63 -0.06
C ASP A 87 1.59 -6.73 -0.41
N ARG A 88 2.21 -6.11 0.60
CA ARG A 88 3.42 -5.29 0.42
C ARG A 88 4.57 -6.13 -0.15
N ILE A 89 4.78 -7.31 0.41
CA ILE A 89 5.79 -8.28 -0.08
C ILE A 89 5.53 -8.63 -1.55
N ALA A 90 4.29 -8.98 -1.89
CA ALA A 90 3.92 -9.35 -3.26
C ALA A 90 4.11 -8.19 -4.23
N TYR A 91 3.76 -6.97 -3.81
CA TYR A 91 3.91 -5.77 -4.63
C TYR A 91 5.38 -5.43 -4.88
N ILE A 92 6.25 -5.43 -3.86
CA ILE A 92 7.69 -5.19 -4.03
C ILE A 92 8.32 -6.24 -4.94
N LYS A 93 7.95 -7.52 -4.79
CA LYS A 93 8.41 -8.59 -5.70
C LYS A 93 8.01 -8.32 -7.15
N ALA A 94 6.79 -7.85 -7.40
CA ALA A 94 6.34 -7.50 -8.74
C ALA A 94 7.13 -6.32 -9.32
N ILE A 95 7.45 -5.31 -8.50
CA ILE A 95 8.30 -4.18 -8.89
C ILE A 95 9.70 -4.67 -9.28
N ASN A 96 10.36 -5.43 -8.39
CA ASN A 96 11.70 -5.98 -8.64
C ASN A 96 11.71 -6.85 -9.91
N SER A 97 10.69 -7.69 -10.10
CA SER A 97 10.57 -8.51 -11.30
C SER A 97 10.43 -7.67 -12.58
N THR A 98 9.68 -6.56 -12.52
CA THR A 98 9.47 -5.67 -13.67
C THR A 98 10.73 -4.88 -14.01
N LEU A 99 11.47 -4.47 -12.98
CA LEU A 99 12.64 -3.60 -13.11
C LEU A 99 13.98 -4.35 -13.12
N LYS A 100 13.94 -5.69 -13.13
CA LYS A 100 15.13 -6.57 -13.06
C LYS A 100 16.23 -6.22 -14.07
N ASN A 101 15.86 -5.79 -15.28
CA ASN A 101 16.83 -5.44 -16.33
C ASN A 101 17.32 -3.99 -16.26
N TYR A 102 16.75 -3.19 -15.35
CA TYR A 102 16.99 -1.75 -15.24
C TYR A 102 17.60 -1.35 -13.89
N GLN A 103 17.68 -2.27 -12.92
CA GLN A 103 18.22 -2.00 -11.59
C GLN A 103 19.43 -2.91 -11.30
N ALA A 104 20.46 -2.34 -10.66
CA ALA A 104 21.63 -3.09 -10.21
C ALA A 104 21.35 -3.86 -8.91
N GLU A 105 20.46 -3.35 -8.07
CA GLU A 105 20.09 -3.90 -6.77
C GLU A 105 18.56 -3.97 -6.63
N GLU A 106 18.06 -5.00 -5.96
CA GLU A 106 16.63 -5.16 -5.68
C GLU A 106 16.16 -4.26 -4.55
N ILE A 107 14.91 -3.78 -4.63
CA ILE A 107 14.27 -3.05 -3.54
C ILE A 107 14.11 -4.00 -2.36
N SER A 108 14.59 -3.58 -1.19
CA SER A 108 14.49 -4.33 0.05
C SER A 108 13.05 -4.44 0.53
N ILE A 109 12.73 -5.59 1.11
CA ILE A 109 11.46 -5.82 1.78
C ILE A 109 11.70 -5.61 3.27
N GLU A 110 11.13 -4.56 3.83
CA GLU A 110 11.12 -4.33 5.28
C GLU A 110 10.33 -5.47 5.94
N LYS A 111 11.00 -6.24 6.80
CA LYS A 111 10.39 -7.31 7.56
C LYS A 111 9.79 -6.72 8.83
N GLU A 112 8.50 -6.94 9.05
CA GLU A 112 7.91 -6.72 10.37
C GLU A 112 8.57 -7.73 11.33
N ALA A 113 9.01 -7.27 12.51
CA ALA A 113 9.44 -8.16 13.57
C ALA A 113 8.20 -8.88 14.13
N GLU A 114 8.28 -10.22 14.27
CA GLU A 114 7.23 -11.05 14.90
C GLU A 114 7.00 -10.69 16.37
#